data_AF-A0A1V5PUT5-F1
#
_entry.id   AF-A0A1V5PUT5-F1
#
_cell.length_a   1.000
_cell.length_b   1.000
_cell.length_c   1.000
_cell.angle_alpha   90.00
_cell.angle_beta   90.00
_cell.angle_gamma   90.00
#
_symmetry.space_group_name_H-M   'P 1'
#
loop_
_entity.id
_entity.type
_entity.pdbx_description
1 polymer ?
#
loop_
_entity_poly.entity_id
_entity_poly.type
_entity_poly.pdbx_seq_one_letter_code
_entity_poly.pdbx_strand_id
1 'polypeptide(L)'
;MGQHLLIDQLDVDVKRQAISHKHTTMWIALLLGFLMLSCGVDQPDPAPTRPFSTEDLLITLEDMPPGWQVRSGPEDLRDSITVGESLWIVFTAEDTVAPFQTASHRVYQYHNHRQATQIYQSDVQVGHWGETPPEWKYESSLASTYTFTCGWYNDISQSVCEWSGVYEEYIIVFHAWLIPDRMTLQDIERIVGGIETRTAEYLSLNTSE
;
A
#
# COMPACT_ATOMS: atom_id res chain seq x y z
N MET A 1 -13.14 31.04 81.63
CA MET A 1 -11.84 30.83 80.94
C MET A 1 -12.03 29.70 79.93
N GLY A 2 -12.24 30.00 78.66
CA GLY A 2 -12.49 28.92 77.68
C GLY A 2 -13.03 29.34 76.30
N GLN A 3 -12.85 30.59 75.88
CA GLN A 3 -13.32 31.07 74.56
C GLN A 3 -12.21 31.62 73.65
N HIS A 4 -10.96 31.68 74.12
CA HIS A 4 -9.87 32.27 73.33
C HIS A 4 -9.06 31.27 72.49
N LEU A 5 -9.29 29.96 72.62
CA LEU A 5 -8.48 28.92 71.97
C LEU A 5 -9.09 28.36 70.66
N LEU A 6 -10.34 28.70 70.33
CA LEU A 6 -11.01 28.12 69.16
C LEU A 6 -10.78 28.91 67.86
N ILE A 7 -10.38 30.19 67.95
CA ILE A 7 -10.25 31.06 66.78
C ILE A 7 -8.90 30.87 66.06
N ASP A 8 -7.84 30.56 66.80
CA ASP A 8 -6.50 30.38 66.22
C ASP A 8 -6.35 29.04 65.46
N GLN A 9 -7.16 28.02 65.76
CA GLN A 9 -7.10 26.73 65.06
C GLN A 9 -7.78 26.75 63.68
N LEU A 10 -8.79 27.59 63.48
CA LEU A 10 -9.50 27.71 62.20
C LEU A 10 -8.69 28.47 61.13
N ASP A 11 -7.85 29.44 61.52
CA ASP A 11 -7.05 30.22 60.55
C ASP A 11 -5.84 29.44 59.99
N VAL A 12 -5.31 28.48 60.75
CA VAL A 12 -4.17 27.64 60.32
C VAL A 12 -4.58 26.61 59.26
N ASP A 13 -5.77 26.02 59.38
CA ASP A 13 -6.27 25.04 58.41
C ASP A 13 -6.71 25.67 57.08
N VAL A 14 -7.29 26.87 57.11
CA VAL A 14 -7.65 27.62 55.89
C VAL A 14 -6.40 28.00 55.08
N LYS A 15 -5.31 28.40 55.74
CA LYS A 15 -4.03 28.67 55.07
C LYS A 15 -3.37 27.41 54.50
N ARG A 16 -3.50 26.25 55.15
CA ARG A 16 -2.99 24.97 54.61
C ARG A 16 -3.73 24.51 53.35
N GLN A 17 -5.05 24.66 53.30
CA GLN A 17 -5.84 24.31 52.10
C GLN A 17 -5.51 25.22 50.90
N ALA A 18 -5.24 26.51 51.14
CA ALA A 18 -4.90 27.45 50.07
C ALA A 18 -3.52 27.23 49.45
N ILE A 19 -2.56 26.66 50.18
CA ILE A 19 -1.20 26.36 49.68
C ILE A 19 -1.19 25.06 48.85
N SER A 20 -2.02 24.07 49.22
CA SER A 20 -2.12 22.79 48.51
C SER A 20 -2.67 22.91 47.08
N HIS A 21 -3.67 23.79 46.86
CA HIS A 21 -4.27 24.00 45.54
C HIS A 21 -3.36 24.68 44.51
N LYS A 22 -2.38 25.48 44.97
CA LYS A 22 -1.45 26.20 44.08
C LYS A 22 -0.39 25.28 43.48
N HIS A 23 -0.01 24.22 44.19
CA HIS A 23 0.96 23.25 43.68
C HIS A 23 0.32 22.26 42.69
N THR A 24 -0.91 21.79 42.94
CA THR A 24 -1.59 20.84 42.03
C THR A 24 -1.93 21.47 40.67
N THR A 25 -2.35 22.73 40.65
CA THR A 25 -2.65 23.45 39.40
C THR A 25 -1.41 23.72 38.54
N MET A 26 -0.25 23.95 39.17
CA MET A 26 1.03 24.15 38.45
C MET A 26 1.54 22.86 37.78
N TRP A 27 1.40 21.70 38.43
CA TRP A 27 1.80 20.40 37.85
C TRP A 27 0.89 19.97 36.68
N ILE A 28 -0.41 20.25 36.76
CA ILE A 28 -1.36 19.96 35.68
C ILE A 28 -1.04 20.83 34.45
N ALA A 29 -0.74 22.12 34.64
CA ALA A 29 -0.36 23.00 33.54
C ALA A 29 0.96 22.59 32.86
N LEU A 30 1.94 22.11 33.64
CA LEU A 30 3.21 21.58 33.12
C LEU A 30 3.02 20.29 32.32
N LEU A 31 2.17 19.36 32.78
CA LEU A 31 1.84 18.13 32.05
C LEU A 31 1.07 18.40 30.75
N LEU A 32 0.11 19.35 30.76
CA LEU A 32 -0.59 19.79 29.55
C LEU A 32 0.34 20.49 28.56
N GLY A 33 1.29 21.29 29.04
CA GLY A 33 2.32 21.91 28.19
C GLY A 33 3.22 20.87 27.51
N PHE A 34 3.63 19.83 28.25
CA PHE A 34 4.47 18.76 27.70
C PHE A 34 3.74 17.89 26.67
N LEU A 35 2.43 17.66 26.86
CA LEU A 35 1.57 16.95 25.91
C LEU A 35 1.35 17.73 24.60
N MET A 36 1.41 19.06 24.63
CA MET A 36 1.24 19.90 23.42
C MET A 36 2.54 20.07 22.62
N LEU A 37 3.72 19.90 23.24
CA LEU A 37 5.02 19.97 22.56
C LEU A 37 5.41 18.68 21.83
N SER A 38 4.74 17.55 22.08
CA SER A 38 5.06 16.27 21.42
C SER A 38 4.20 15.97 20.18
N CYS A 39 3.29 16.86 19.79
CA CYS A 39 2.46 16.70 18.59
C CYS A 39 3.08 17.43 17.38
N GLY A 40 4.38 17.29 17.17
CA GLY A 40 4.94 17.47 15.84
C GLY A 40 4.47 16.29 15.00
N VAL A 41 3.36 16.45 14.29
CA VAL A 41 2.90 15.45 13.32
C VAL A 41 3.98 15.37 12.26
N ASP A 42 4.79 14.32 12.34
CA ASP A 42 5.83 14.00 11.37
C ASP A 42 5.11 13.70 10.04
N GLN A 43 4.91 14.74 9.23
CA GLN A 43 4.30 14.60 7.92
C GLN A 43 5.30 13.84 7.06
N PRO A 44 4.92 12.67 6.51
CA PRO A 44 5.85 11.90 5.72
C PRO A 44 6.24 12.70 4.48
N ASP A 45 7.54 12.76 4.20
CA ASP A 45 8.08 13.48 3.06
C ASP A 45 7.40 13.00 1.75
N PRO A 46 7.19 13.91 0.79
CA PRO A 46 6.72 13.52 -0.54
C PRO A 46 7.73 12.60 -1.23
N ALA A 47 7.23 11.74 -2.10
CA ALA A 47 8.06 10.98 -3.02
C ALA A 47 8.93 11.91 -3.87
N PRO A 48 10.15 11.49 -4.24
CA PRO A 48 10.98 12.27 -5.14
C PRO A 48 10.29 12.42 -6.50
N THR A 49 10.57 13.52 -7.20
CA THR A 49 10.12 13.65 -8.59
C THR A 49 10.82 12.60 -9.45
N ARG A 50 10.06 11.85 -10.25
CA ARG A 50 10.60 10.84 -11.17
C ARG A 50 10.77 11.42 -12.57
N PRO A 51 11.81 11.01 -13.32
CA PRO A 51 12.00 11.38 -14.71
C PRO A 51 11.19 10.49 -15.68
N PHE A 52 10.31 9.64 -15.16
CA PHE A 52 9.46 8.71 -15.89
C PHE A 52 8.01 8.81 -15.39
N SER A 53 7.08 8.30 -16.18
CA SER A 53 5.63 8.27 -15.94
C SER A 53 5.16 6.88 -15.48
N THR A 54 3.92 6.76 -15.01
CA THR A 54 3.37 5.41 -14.69
C THR A 54 3.23 4.53 -15.93
N GLU A 55 3.15 5.11 -17.14
CA GLU A 55 3.05 4.37 -18.40
C GLU A 55 4.33 3.59 -18.68
N ASP A 56 5.48 4.18 -18.35
CA ASP A 56 6.81 3.57 -18.51
C ASP A 56 6.98 2.29 -17.67
N LEU A 57 6.21 2.16 -16.59
CA LEU A 57 6.20 0.98 -15.74
C LEU A 57 5.30 -0.14 -16.28
N LEU A 58 4.42 0.13 -17.25
CA LEU A 58 3.49 -0.88 -17.76
C LEU A 58 4.20 -1.98 -18.57
N ILE A 59 3.62 -3.19 -18.53
CA ILE A 59 3.92 -4.21 -19.52
C ILE A 59 3.29 -3.92 -20.86
N THR A 60 3.93 -4.41 -21.91
CA THR A 60 3.50 -4.27 -23.30
C THR A 60 3.09 -5.64 -23.85
N LEU A 61 2.62 -5.65 -25.10
CA LEU A 61 2.27 -6.89 -25.77
C LEU A 61 3.48 -7.84 -25.93
N GLU A 62 4.70 -7.30 -26.03
CA GLU A 62 5.92 -8.09 -26.20
C GLU A 62 6.27 -8.93 -24.96
N ASP A 63 5.76 -8.53 -23.79
CA ASP A 63 5.98 -9.26 -22.54
C ASP A 63 5.04 -10.49 -22.43
N MET A 64 3.92 -10.48 -23.18
CA MET A 64 2.90 -11.53 -23.14
C MET A 64 3.31 -12.76 -23.97
N PRO A 65 2.82 -13.98 -23.60
CA PRO A 65 2.98 -15.15 -24.45
C PRO A 65 2.37 -14.93 -25.85
N PRO A 66 2.77 -15.74 -26.86
CA PRO A 66 2.12 -15.70 -28.17
C PRO A 66 0.60 -15.97 -28.08
N GLY A 67 -0.18 -15.34 -28.97
CA GLY A 67 -1.64 -15.49 -29.02
C GLY A 67 -2.39 -14.59 -28.04
N TRP A 68 -1.80 -13.44 -27.69
CA TRP A 68 -2.44 -12.37 -26.93
C TRP A 68 -2.54 -11.11 -27.81
N GLN A 69 -3.49 -10.24 -27.49
CA GLN A 69 -3.62 -8.91 -28.08
C GLN A 69 -4.00 -7.88 -27.00
N VAL A 70 -3.69 -6.61 -27.25
CA VAL A 70 -4.16 -5.50 -26.41
C VAL A 70 -5.66 -5.34 -26.62
N ARG A 71 -6.43 -5.45 -25.53
CA ARG A 71 -7.88 -5.23 -25.51
C ARG A 71 -8.22 -3.78 -25.18
N SER A 72 -7.51 -3.19 -24.22
CA SER A 72 -7.75 -1.83 -23.70
C SER A 72 -6.48 -1.27 -23.04
N GLY A 73 -6.40 0.06 -22.95
CA GLY A 73 -5.24 0.77 -22.40
C GLY A 73 -4.03 0.86 -23.37
N PRO A 74 -2.93 1.52 -22.96
CA PRO A 74 -2.75 2.23 -21.69
C PRO A 74 -3.76 3.38 -21.52
N GLU A 75 -4.44 3.45 -20.38
CA GLU A 75 -5.40 4.52 -20.08
C GLU A 75 -5.52 4.77 -18.59
N ASP A 76 -6.05 5.94 -18.21
CA ASP A 76 -6.31 6.32 -16.82
C ASP A 76 -7.23 5.31 -16.13
N LEU A 77 -6.77 4.78 -15.00
CA LEU A 77 -7.59 3.96 -14.11
C LEU A 77 -8.19 4.82 -13.00
N ARG A 78 -9.48 4.66 -12.72
CA ARG A 78 -10.17 5.30 -11.59
C ARG A 78 -10.98 4.25 -10.82
N ASP A 79 -10.42 3.76 -9.73
CA ASP A 79 -11.06 2.80 -8.84
C ASP A 79 -11.00 3.25 -7.37
N SER A 80 -11.40 2.40 -6.43
CA SER A 80 -11.48 2.72 -5.01
C SER A 80 -10.13 2.96 -4.33
N ILE A 81 -9.02 2.50 -4.91
CA ILE A 81 -7.67 2.65 -4.34
C ILE A 81 -6.86 3.74 -5.04
N THR A 82 -7.43 4.35 -6.08
CA THR A 82 -6.82 5.44 -6.85
C THR A 82 -6.78 6.73 -6.02
N VAL A 83 -5.58 7.23 -5.75
CA VAL A 83 -5.35 8.53 -5.08
C VAL A 83 -4.63 9.52 -6.00
N GLY A 84 -3.58 9.08 -6.69
CA GLY A 84 -2.76 9.88 -7.59
C GLY A 84 -2.93 9.52 -9.07
N GLU A 85 -1.81 9.51 -9.79
CA GLU A 85 -1.72 8.97 -11.15
C GLU A 85 -1.87 7.44 -11.11
N SER A 86 -2.67 6.90 -12.01
CA SER A 86 -2.85 5.45 -12.12
C SER A 86 -3.22 5.08 -13.53
N LEU A 87 -2.56 4.05 -14.06
CA LEU A 87 -2.78 3.53 -15.39
C LEU A 87 -3.01 2.03 -15.36
N TRP A 88 -3.70 1.54 -16.38
CA TRP A 88 -3.85 0.12 -16.62
C TRP A 88 -3.79 -0.23 -18.09
N ILE A 89 -3.45 -1.49 -18.35
CA ILE A 89 -3.52 -2.12 -19.67
C ILE A 89 -4.15 -3.50 -19.52
N VAL A 90 -4.99 -3.87 -20.49
CA VAL A 90 -5.69 -5.15 -20.52
C VAL A 90 -5.36 -5.89 -21.80
N PHE A 91 -5.01 -7.16 -21.64
CA PHE A 91 -4.78 -8.08 -22.72
C PHE A 91 -5.91 -9.11 -22.77
N THR A 92 -6.16 -9.63 -23.96
CA THR A 92 -7.05 -10.78 -24.16
C THR A 92 -6.33 -11.85 -24.98
N ALA A 93 -6.47 -13.11 -24.58
CA ALA A 93 -5.99 -14.23 -25.37
C ALA A 93 -6.88 -14.43 -26.60
N GLU A 94 -6.27 -14.83 -27.71
CA GLU A 94 -6.91 -15.16 -28.98
C GLU A 94 -7.17 -16.66 -29.12
N ASP A 95 -8.17 -17.00 -29.93
CA ASP A 95 -8.50 -18.37 -30.34
C ASP A 95 -8.63 -19.36 -29.18
N THR A 96 -9.20 -18.92 -28.07
CA THR A 96 -9.49 -19.76 -26.91
C THR A 96 -10.98 -19.97 -26.73
N VAL A 97 -11.35 -21.17 -26.30
CA VAL A 97 -12.73 -21.51 -25.88
C VAL A 97 -12.97 -21.18 -24.40
N ALA A 98 -11.95 -20.65 -23.72
CA ALA A 98 -12.03 -20.24 -22.34
C ALA A 98 -13.11 -19.16 -22.15
N PRO A 99 -14.00 -19.31 -21.14
CA PRO A 99 -14.98 -18.27 -20.83
C PRO A 99 -14.31 -16.97 -20.34
N PHE A 100 -13.12 -17.06 -19.73
CA PHE A 100 -12.33 -15.93 -19.29
C PHE A 100 -10.92 -16.00 -19.88
N GLN A 101 -10.51 -14.89 -20.46
CA GLN A 101 -9.32 -14.86 -21.31
C GLN A 101 -8.47 -13.60 -21.14
N THR A 102 -8.61 -12.91 -20.00
CA THR A 102 -7.97 -11.60 -19.79
C THR A 102 -6.76 -11.67 -18.88
N ALA A 103 -5.80 -10.79 -19.15
CA ALA A 103 -4.77 -10.39 -18.19
C ALA A 103 -4.81 -8.87 -18.08
N SER A 104 -4.49 -8.32 -16.91
CA SER A 104 -4.41 -6.88 -16.71
C SER A 104 -3.21 -6.53 -15.85
N HIS A 105 -2.57 -5.43 -16.18
CA HIS A 105 -1.51 -4.83 -15.40
C HIS A 105 -1.92 -3.41 -15.00
N ARG A 106 -1.75 -3.07 -13.73
CA ARG A 106 -2.15 -1.80 -13.13
C ARG A 106 -1.01 -1.22 -12.33
N VAL A 107 -0.78 0.07 -12.47
CA VAL A 107 0.23 0.83 -11.74
C VAL A 107 -0.45 2.01 -11.08
N TYR A 108 -0.24 2.16 -9.78
CA TYR A 108 -0.80 3.24 -8.96
C TYR A 108 0.35 4.00 -8.32
N GLN A 109 0.39 5.32 -8.51
CA GLN A 109 1.33 6.20 -7.83
C GLN A 109 0.66 6.87 -6.63
N TYR A 110 1.36 6.86 -5.50
CA TYR A 110 0.95 7.51 -4.25
C TYR A 110 1.88 8.67 -3.91
N HIS A 111 1.49 9.44 -2.90
CA HIS A 111 2.27 10.59 -2.47
C HIS A 111 3.64 10.21 -1.91
N ASN A 112 3.75 9.05 -1.26
CA ASN A 112 4.99 8.51 -0.71
C ASN A 112 4.84 7.03 -0.38
N HIS A 113 5.97 6.41 -0.05
CA HIS A 113 6.05 4.99 0.30
C HIS A 113 5.14 4.57 1.47
N ARG A 114 4.98 5.46 2.47
CA ARG A 114 4.12 5.18 3.63
C ARG A 114 2.66 5.05 3.18
N GLN A 115 2.18 5.96 2.34
CA GLN A 115 0.81 5.92 1.83
C GLN A 115 0.58 4.68 0.95
N ALA A 116 1.52 4.36 0.04
CA ALA A 116 1.44 3.16 -0.78
C ALA A 116 1.34 1.89 0.09
N THR A 117 2.20 1.77 1.10
CA THR A 117 2.18 0.62 2.02
C THR A 117 0.88 0.52 2.80
N GLN A 118 0.33 1.65 3.27
CA GLN A 118 -0.94 1.66 4.00
C GLN A 118 -2.09 1.17 3.14
N ILE A 119 -2.26 1.74 1.94
CA ILE A 119 -3.32 1.32 1.00
C ILE A 119 -3.13 -0.13 0.55
N TYR A 120 -1.89 -0.54 0.33
CA TYR A 120 -1.58 -1.94 0.01
C TYR A 120 -2.09 -2.88 1.10
N GLN A 121 -1.78 -2.61 2.36
CA GLN A 121 -2.16 -3.46 3.48
C GLN A 121 -3.66 -3.44 3.78
N SER A 122 -4.33 -2.30 3.64
CA SER A 122 -5.75 -2.18 3.97
C SER A 122 -6.68 -2.66 2.86
N ASP A 123 -6.32 -2.43 1.60
CA ASP A 123 -7.25 -2.59 0.47
C ASP A 123 -6.77 -3.64 -0.54
N VAL A 124 -5.49 -3.61 -0.92
CA VAL A 124 -4.97 -4.51 -1.97
C VAL A 124 -4.76 -5.91 -1.43
N GLN A 125 -3.92 -6.06 -0.40
CA GLN A 125 -3.56 -7.34 0.20
C GLN A 125 -4.78 -8.07 0.78
N VAL A 126 -5.75 -7.34 1.34
CA VAL A 126 -7.00 -7.91 1.84
C VAL A 126 -7.92 -8.36 0.69
N GLY A 127 -7.82 -7.72 -0.47
CA GLY A 127 -8.55 -8.10 -1.68
C GLY A 127 -8.04 -9.38 -2.35
N HIS A 128 -6.80 -9.80 -2.06
CA HIS A 128 -6.28 -11.08 -2.52
C HIS A 128 -7.12 -12.24 -1.98
N TRP A 129 -7.35 -13.21 -2.83
CA TRP A 129 -8.12 -14.40 -2.51
C TRP A 129 -7.45 -15.64 -3.12
N GLY A 130 -7.77 -16.81 -2.57
CA GLY A 130 -7.12 -18.06 -2.92
C GLY A 130 -5.84 -18.31 -2.10
N GLU A 131 -4.95 -19.11 -2.65
CA GLU A 131 -3.71 -19.55 -1.99
C GLU A 131 -2.51 -19.41 -2.94
N THR A 132 -1.32 -19.22 -2.40
CA THR A 132 -0.08 -19.28 -3.18
C THR A 132 0.18 -20.73 -3.61
N PRO A 133 0.22 -21.05 -4.92
CA PRO A 133 0.54 -22.40 -5.36
C PRO A 133 1.94 -22.83 -4.87
N PRO A 134 2.13 -24.09 -4.44
CA PRO A 134 3.43 -24.57 -3.97
C PRO A 134 4.52 -24.56 -5.05
N GLU A 135 4.14 -24.51 -6.33
CA GLU A 135 5.05 -24.40 -7.46
C GLU A 135 5.56 -22.97 -7.69
N TRP A 136 4.95 -21.96 -7.06
CA TRP A 136 5.41 -20.58 -7.14
C TRP A 136 6.75 -20.41 -6.42
N LYS A 137 7.75 -19.93 -7.15
CA LYS A 137 9.13 -19.80 -6.65
C LYS A 137 9.68 -18.39 -6.72
N TYR A 138 8.92 -17.48 -7.29
CA TYR A 138 9.33 -16.10 -7.42
C TYR A 138 9.36 -15.42 -6.07
N GLU A 139 10.50 -14.82 -5.76
CA GLU A 139 10.69 -13.97 -4.60
C GLU A 139 11.15 -12.60 -5.08
N SER A 140 10.40 -11.55 -4.74
CA SER A 140 10.78 -10.18 -5.09
C SER A 140 11.98 -9.75 -4.26
N SER A 141 12.97 -9.15 -4.93
CA SER A 141 14.15 -8.56 -4.28
C SER A 141 14.03 -7.05 -4.10
N LEU A 142 13.11 -6.43 -4.85
CA LEU A 142 12.93 -4.99 -4.91
C LEU A 142 11.69 -4.52 -4.14
N ALA A 143 10.59 -5.27 -4.18
CA ALA A 143 9.36 -4.86 -3.49
C ALA A 143 9.55 -4.92 -1.96
N SER A 144 9.10 -3.89 -1.26
CA SER A 144 9.16 -3.89 0.22
C SER A 144 8.19 -4.90 0.83
N THR A 145 7.08 -5.15 0.14
CA THR A 145 6.10 -6.19 0.43
C THR A 145 5.44 -6.59 -0.88
N TYR A 146 5.09 -7.86 -1.00
CA TYR A 146 4.36 -8.37 -2.17
C TYR A 146 3.47 -9.55 -1.76
N THR A 147 2.52 -9.91 -2.61
CA THR A 147 1.59 -11.01 -2.39
C THR A 147 1.28 -11.67 -3.72
N PHE A 148 1.26 -13.00 -3.73
CA PHE A 148 0.84 -13.79 -4.88
C PHE A 148 -0.16 -14.84 -4.44
N THR A 149 -1.32 -14.86 -5.08
CA THR A 149 -2.35 -15.88 -4.81
C THR A 149 -2.99 -16.32 -6.12
N CYS A 150 -3.43 -17.58 -6.16
CA CYS A 150 -4.29 -18.10 -7.20
C CYS A 150 -5.52 -18.75 -6.57
N GLY A 151 -6.67 -18.63 -7.23
CA GLY A 151 -7.89 -19.28 -6.78
C GLY A 151 -8.86 -19.58 -7.90
N TRP A 152 -9.94 -20.28 -7.56
CA TRP A 152 -11.05 -20.58 -8.45
C TRP A 152 -12.22 -19.63 -8.19
N TYR A 153 -12.80 -19.05 -9.25
CA TYR A 153 -13.96 -18.18 -9.13
C TYR A 153 -15.24 -18.95 -9.48
N ASN A 154 -16.24 -18.96 -8.59
CA ASN A 154 -17.64 -19.37 -8.84
C ASN A 154 -17.87 -20.49 -9.87
N ASP A 155 -17.50 -21.73 -9.54
CA ASP A 155 -17.66 -22.95 -10.37
C ASP A 155 -16.94 -22.94 -11.74
N ILE A 156 -16.10 -21.93 -12.01
CA ILE A 156 -15.31 -21.87 -13.24
C ILE A 156 -14.14 -22.83 -13.11
N SER A 157 -13.96 -23.68 -14.12
CA SER A 157 -12.85 -24.63 -14.22
C SER A 157 -11.51 -23.99 -14.58
N GLN A 158 -11.33 -22.70 -14.31
CA GLN A 158 -10.11 -21.95 -14.57
C GLN A 158 -9.71 -21.21 -13.31
N SER A 159 -8.45 -21.34 -12.93
CA SER A 159 -7.90 -20.56 -11.84
C SER A 159 -7.44 -19.22 -12.38
N VAL A 160 -7.55 -18.20 -11.54
CA VAL A 160 -7.03 -16.86 -11.79
C VAL A 160 -6.03 -16.53 -10.71
N CYS A 161 -4.96 -15.88 -11.11
CA CYS A 161 -3.85 -15.51 -10.25
C CYS A 161 -3.71 -14.01 -10.21
N GLU A 162 -3.35 -13.51 -9.04
CA GLU A 162 -3.05 -12.11 -8.79
C GLU A 162 -1.72 -12.00 -8.06
N TRP A 163 -0.84 -11.19 -8.63
CA TRP A 163 0.39 -10.74 -8.02
C TRP A 163 0.26 -9.24 -7.74
N SER A 164 0.71 -8.79 -6.59
CA SER A 164 0.85 -7.36 -6.31
C SER A 164 2.09 -7.09 -5.46
N GLY A 165 2.62 -5.86 -5.55
CA GLY A 165 3.79 -5.44 -4.78
C GLY A 165 3.88 -3.94 -4.60
N VAL A 166 4.60 -3.53 -3.55
CA VAL A 166 4.89 -2.13 -3.22
C VAL A 166 6.34 -1.80 -3.57
N TYR A 167 6.52 -0.79 -4.41
CA TYR A 167 7.80 -0.33 -4.95
C TYR A 167 7.95 1.16 -4.67
N GLU A 168 8.60 1.53 -3.56
CA GLU A 168 8.64 2.91 -3.08
C GLU A 168 7.21 3.50 -3.00
N GLU A 169 6.88 4.56 -3.74
CA GLU A 169 5.56 5.19 -3.80
C GLU A 169 4.56 4.50 -4.75
N TYR A 170 4.93 3.39 -5.38
CA TYR A 170 4.09 2.69 -6.35
C TYR A 170 3.48 1.41 -5.78
N ILE A 171 2.23 1.15 -6.13
CA ILE A 171 1.65 -0.20 -6.05
C ILE A 171 1.49 -0.71 -7.48
N ILE A 172 1.95 -1.92 -7.71
CA ILE A 172 1.81 -2.61 -8.99
C ILE A 172 0.97 -3.87 -8.78
N VAL A 173 -0.02 -4.08 -9.64
CA VAL A 173 -0.90 -5.26 -9.61
C VAL A 173 -0.93 -5.91 -10.99
N PHE A 174 -0.67 -7.21 -11.04
CA PHE A 174 -0.82 -8.05 -12.22
C PHE A 174 -1.83 -9.17 -11.94
N HIS A 175 -2.85 -9.27 -12.77
CA HIS A 175 -3.93 -10.23 -12.63
C HIS A 175 -4.12 -10.97 -13.95
N ALA A 176 -4.10 -12.30 -13.94
CA ALA A 176 -4.26 -13.12 -15.15
C ALA A 176 -4.97 -14.44 -14.88
N TRP A 177 -5.85 -14.81 -15.82
CA TRP A 177 -6.42 -16.16 -15.84
C TRP A 177 -5.38 -17.18 -16.32
N LEU A 178 -5.31 -18.33 -15.66
CA LEU A 178 -4.58 -19.49 -16.17
C LEU A 178 -5.43 -20.14 -17.27
N ILE A 179 -4.90 -20.07 -18.49
CA ILE A 179 -5.60 -20.54 -19.69
C ILE A 179 -4.73 -21.62 -20.33
N PRO A 180 -5.25 -22.85 -20.50
CA PRO A 180 -4.54 -23.91 -21.20
C PRO A 180 -3.96 -23.41 -22.53
N ASP A 181 -2.69 -23.71 -22.78
CA ASP A 181 -1.95 -23.35 -24.00
C ASP A 181 -1.79 -21.84 -24.29
N ARG A 182 -2.10 -20.97 -23.30
CA ARG A 182 -2.03 -19.49 -23.46
C ARG A 182 -1.40 -18.76 -22.28
N MET A 183 -1.61 -19.23 -21.05
CA MET A 183 -1.03 -18.64 -19.84
C MET A 183 -0.85 -19.72 -18.78
N THR A 184 0.40 -20.11 -18.58
CA THR A 184 0.80 -21.02 -17.50
C THR A 184 1.25 -20.24 -16.27
N LEU A 185 1.39 -20.92 -15.13
CA LEU A 185 1.98 -20.30 -13.93
C LEU A 185 3.41 -19.80 -14.19
N GLN A 186 4.18 -20.53 -15.01
CA GLN A 186 5.54 -20.13 -15.39
C GLN A 186 5.55 -18.87 -16.26
N ASP A 187 4.54 -18.67 -17.10
CA ASP A 187 4.39 -17.44 -17.87
C ASP A 187 4.12 -16.25 -16.95
N ILE A 188 3.26 -16.41 -15.94
CA ILE A 188 3.00 -15.38 -14.93
C ILE A 188 4.29 -15.05 -14.17
N GLU A 189 5.04 -16.06 -13.72
CA GLU A 189 6.34 -15.86 -13.05
C GLU A 189 7.32 -15.07 -13.91
N ARG A 190 7.41 -15.39 -15.22
CA ARG A 190 8.24 -14.65 -16.17
C ARG A 190 7.77 -13.21 -16.34
N ILE A 191 6.46 -12.96 -16.46
CA ILE A 191 5.90 -11.62 -16.60
C ILE A 191 6.17 -10.79 -15.35
N VAL A 192 5.95 -11.35 -14.16
CA VAL A 192 6.22 -10.70 -12.88
C VAL A 192 7.72 -10.35 -12.74
N GLY A 193 8.62 -11.25 -13.11
CA GLY A 193 10.05 -10.94 -13.17
C GLY A 193 10.39 -9.82 -14.17
N GLY A 194 9.67 -9.75 -15.30
CA GLY A 194 9.77 -8.65 -16.26
C GLY A 194 9.29 -7.32 -15.68
N ILE A 195 8.17 -7.32 -14.94
CA ILE A 195 7.65 -6.14 -14.23
C ILE A 195 8.69 -5.63 -13.23
N GLU A 196 9.27 -6.51 -12.40
CA GLU A 196 10.27 -6.10 -11.41
C GLU A 196 11.54 -5.56 -12.07
N THR A 197 12.02 -6.21 -13.14
CA THR A 197 13.19 -5.74 -13.90
C THR A 197 12.95 -4.34 -14.46
N ARG A 198 11.81 -4.12 -15.12
CA ARG A 198 11.44 -2.81 -15.66
C ARG A 198 11.31 -1.75 -14.56
N THR A 199 10.69 -2.11 -13.44
CA THR A 199 10.54 -1.21 -12.29
C THR A 199 11.90 -0.85 -11.69
N ALA A 200 12.81 -1.81 -11.56
CA ALA A 200 14.17 -1.59 -11.07
C ALA A 200 14.93 -0.60 -11.97
N GLU A 201 14.87 -0.79 -13.29
CA GLU A 201 15.51 0.08 -14.27
C GLU A 201 15.08 1.53 -14.08
N TYR A 202 13.78 1.80 -14.02
CA TYR A 202 13.25 3.16 -13.85
C TYR A 202 13.52 3.77 -12.48
N LEU A 203 13.38 3.00 -11.39
CA LEU A 203 13.68 3.52 -10.05
C LEU A 203 15.18 3.84 -9.86
N SER A 204 16.07 3.09 -10.51
CA SER A 204 17.51 3.30 -10.41
C SER A 204 18.00 4.61 -11.05
N LEU A 205 17.26 5.16 -12.03
CA LEU A 205 17.61 6.41 -12.73
C LEU A 205 17.75 7.61 -11.76
N ASN A 206 17.14 7.55 -10.57
CA ASN A 206 17.22 8.60 -9.55
C ASN A 206 18.41 8.50 -8.59
N THR A 207 19.23 7.45 -8.66
CA THR A 207 20.33 7.23 -7.70
C THR A 207 21.69 7.75 -8.17
N SER A 208 21.75 8.46 -9.29
CA SER A 208 23.00 8.86 -9.97
C SER A 208 23.37 10.34 -9.89
N GLU A 209 22.81 11.09 -8.93
CA GLU A 209 23.24 12.46 -8.58
C GLU A 209 24.25 12.51 -7.41
#